data_AF-A0A2K3MHK8-F1
#
_entry.id   AF-A0A2K3MHK8-F1
#
_cell.length_a   1.000
_cell.length_b   1.000
_cell.length_c   1.000
_cell.angle_alpha   90.00
_cell.angle_beta   90.00
_cell.angle_gamma   90.00
#
_symmetry.space_group_name_H-M   'P 1'
#
loop_
_entity.id
_entity.type
_entity.pdbx_description
1 polymer ?
#
loop_
_entity_poly.entity_id
_entity_poly.type
_entity_poly.pdbx_seq_one_letter_code
_entity_poly.pdbx_strand_id
1 'polypeptide(L)'
;MNIMSLNLRGWGDAAKRRRLSSLLHSDVVRVAKDSIGLSSDGLLYIVNIYSPCSLDGKGKLWKDLLEFKSNNAIGDWVLGVDFNAISKNGERRGCSGSGSLSERSEFSLFMEAMEVIDIPVLGKKFTWFNSDGSTMSRFDRFLLSEGFIHKE
;
A
#
# COMPACT_ATOMS: atom_id res chain seq x y z
N MET A 1 -3.36 21.32 4.69
CA MET A 1 -3.21 19.86 4.49
C MET A 1 -3.27 19.11 5.81
N ASN A 2 -4.28 18.26 5.97
CA ASN A 2 -4.38 17.33 7.10
C ASN A 2 -3.70 16.01 6.69
N ILE A 3 -2.86 15.44 7.55
CA ILE A 3 -2.15 14.18 7.29
C ILE A 3 -2.68 13.10 8.22
N MET A 4 -3.15 11.99 7.64
CA MET A 4 -3.49 10.79 8.38
C MET A 4 -2.46 9.70 8.07
N SER A 5 -1.78 9.17 9.10
CA SER A 5 -0.79 8.10 8.93
C SER A 5 -1.25 6.78 9.53
N LEU A 6 -1.11 5.69 8.79
CA LEU A 6 -1.45 4.34 9.24
C LEU A 6 -0.26 3.39 9.03
N ASN A 7 0.07 2.55 10.02
CA ASN A 7 1.12 1.54 9.92
C ASN A 7 0.53 0.13 10.06
N LEU A 8 0.75 -0.71 9.05
CA LEU A 8 0.11 -2.01 8.90
C LEU A 8 0.99 -3.20 9.30
N ARG A 9 2.12 -2.97 9.98
CA ARG A 9 3.04 -4.05 10.38
C ARG A 9 2.39 -5.05 11.36
N GLY A 10 2.39 -6.33 10.99
CA GLY A 10 1.96 -7.45 11.84
C GLY A 10 0.45 -7.57 12.01
N TRP A 11 -0.32 -7.35 10.94
CA TRP A 11 -1.78 -7.31 10.93
C TRP A 11 -2.47 -8.70 10.87
N GLY A 12 -1.89 -9.71 11.52
CA GLY A 12 -2.50 -11.04 11.69
C GLY A 12 -3.41 -11.17 12.91
N ASP A 13 -3.29 -10.26 13.89
CA ASP A 13 -3.89 -10.39 15.22
C ASP A 13 -5.27 -9.71 15.33
N ALA A 14 -6.24 -10.40 15.93
CA ALA A 14 -7.63 -9.97 16.06
C ALA A 14 -7.80 -8.67 16.87
N ALA A 15 -6.88 -8.37 17.78
CA ALA A 15 -6.87 -7.12 18.54
C ALA A 15 -6.59 -5.89 17.66
N LYS A 16 -5.71 -6.02 16.65
CA LYS A 16 -5.39 -4.92 15.73
C LYS A 16 -6.45 -4.73 14.64
N ARG A 17 -7.19 -5.79 14.28
CA ARG A 17 -8.40 -5.70 13.43
C ARG A 17 -9.52 -4.92 14.12
N ARG A 18 -9.73 -5.17 15.42
CA ARG A 18 -10.62 -4.34 16.24
C ARG A 18 -10.19 -2.89 16.31
N ARG A 19 -8.88 -2.62 16.30
CA ARG A 19 -8.34 -1.25 16.26
C ARG A 19 -8.58 -0.54 14.92
N LEU A 20 -8.51 -1.27 13.79
CA LEU A 20 -8.91 -0.72 12.49
C LEU A 20 -10.41 -0.45 12.47
N SER A 21 -11.23 -1.42 12.90
CA SER A 21 -12.68 -1.23 13.03
C SER A 21 -13.01 -0.05 13.95
N SER A 22 -12.27 0.15 15.05
CA SER A 22 -12.44 1.33 15.90
C SER A 22 -11.93 2.61 15.22
N LEU A 23 -10.85 2.58 14.45
CA LEU A 23 -10.38 3.74 13.65
C LEU A 23 -11.34 4.06 12.49
N LEU A 24 -12.06 3.06 11.98
CA LEU A 24 -13.14 3.20 11.01
C LEU A 24 -14.44 3.74 11.65
N HIS A 25 -14.59 3.62 12.98
CA HIS A 25 -15.78 4.05 13.74
C HIS A 25 -15.54 5.21 14.72
N SER A 26 -14.30 5.70 14.82
CA SER A 26 -13.95 6.80 15.71
C SER A 26 -13.08 7.79 14.96
N ASP A 27 -13.39 9.07 15.10
CA ASP A 27 -12.65 10.22 14.57
C ASP A 27 -11.23 10.37 15.15
N VAL A 28 -10.62 9.29 15.68
CA VAL A 28 -9.37 9.34 16.44
C VAL A 28 -8.19 9.02 15.54
N VAL A 29 -7.71 10.05 14.85
CA VAL A 29 -6.43 10.08 14.13
C VAL A 29 -5.27 10.13 15.14
N ARG A 30 -4.35 9.15 15.11
CA ARG A 30 -3.02 9.34 15.71
C ARG A 30 -2.10 10.02 14.70
N VAL A 31 -2.06 11.34 14.81
CA VAL A 31 -1.18 12.25 14.06
C VAL A 31 0.27 12.05 14.55
N ALA A 32 1.15 11.52 13.69
CA ALA A 32 2.58 11.84 13.82
C ALA A 32 2.72 13.29 13.34
N LYS A 33 2.85 14.21 14.28
CA LYS A 33 2.79 15.65 14.04
C LYS A 33 4.19 16.15 13.67
N ASP A 34 4.57 15.93 12.42
CA ASP A 34 5.54 16.77 11.73
C ASP A 34 4.90 17.22 10.42
N SER A 35 4.16 18.31 10.52
CA SER A 35 3.57 19.00 9.38
C SER A 35 4.69 19.69 8.61
N ILE A 36 5.22 19.06 7.56
CA ILE A 36 5.95 19.81 6.53
C ILE A 36 4.86 20.47 5.68
N GLY A 37 4.69 21.77 5.87
CA GLY A 37 3.64 22.55 5.24
C GLY A 37 3.78 22.57 3.72
N LEU A 38 2.75 22.06 3.03
CA LEU A 38 2.44 22.42 1.66
C LEU A 38 0.99 22.89 1.63
N SER A 39 0.82 24.12 1.17
CA SER A 39 -0.43 24.86 1.15
C SER A 39 -1.40 24.28 0.12
N SER A 40 -2.42 23.55 0.59
CA SER A 40 -3.73 23.42 -0.06
C SER A 40 -4.74 22.80 0.91
N ASP A 41 -6.01 23.18 0.77
CA ASP A 41 -7.18 22.67 1.49
C ASP A 41 -7.51 21.23 1.06
N GLY A 42 -6.69 20.27 1.47
CA GLY A 42 -6.89 18.85 1.15
C GLY A 42 -6.47 17.91 2.27
N LEU A 43 -7.07 16.73 2.29
CA LEU A 43 -6.71 15.61 3.16
C LEU A 43 -5.73 14.69 2.43
N LEU A 44 -4.64 14.30 3.11
CA LEU A 44 -3.64 13.36 2.62
C LEU A 44 -3.59 12.14 3.52
N TYR A 45 -3.76 10.97 2.92
CA TYR A 45 -3.65 9.67 3.55
C TYR A 45 -2.29 9.05 3.25
N ILE A 46 -1.49 8.82 4.30
CA ILE A 46 -0.19 8.15 4.19
C ILE A 46 -0.27 6.78 4.87
N VAL A 47 -0.16 5.71 4.09
CA VAL A 47 -0.28 4.35 4.61
C VAL A 47 1.02 3.59 4.40
N ASN A 48 1.63 3.17 5.49
CA ASN A 48 2.78 2.28 5.53
C ASN A 48 2.30 0.83 5.57
N ILE A 49 2.50 0.12 4.47
CA ILE A 49 1.98 -1.22 4.20
C ILE A 49 3.05 -2.27 4.48
N TYR A 50 2.63 -3.34 5.17
CA TYR A 50 3.37 -4.58 5.32
C TYR A 50 2.42 -5.73 5.04
N SER A 51 2.31 -6.09 3.77
CA SER A 51 1.31 -7.04 3.31
C SER A 51 1.65 -8.47 3.73
N PRO A 52 0.65 -9.28 4.16
CA PRO A 52 0.86 -10.70 4.44
C PRO A 52 1.46 -11.45 3.24
N CYS A 53 2.17 -12.56 3.46
CA CYS A 53 2.67 -13.39 2.36
C CYS A 53 1.57 -14.20 1.65
N SER A 54 0.49 -14.54 2.37
CA SER A 54 -0.61 -15.35 1.85
C SER A 54 -1.55 -14.56 0.94
N LEU A 55 -2.07 -15.22 -0.10
CA LEU A 55 -3.02 -14.62 -1.04
C LEU A 55 -4.28 -14.11 -0.34
N ASP A 56 -4.89 -14.92 0.52
CA ASP A 56 -6.09 -14.52 1.28
C ASP A 56 -5.83 -13.31 2.18
N GLY A 57 -4.63 -13.23 2.78
CA GLY A 57 -4.22 -12.12 3.62
C GLY A 57 -4.08 -10.82 2.84
N LYS A 58 -3.49 -10.89 1.64
CA LYS A 58 -3.39 -9.77 0.70
C LYS A 58 -4.78 -9.33 0.24
N GLY A 59 -5.59 -10.27 -0.24
CA GLY A 59 -6.95 -10.00 -0.72
C GLY A 59 -7.83 -9.32 0.34
N LYS A 60 -7.71 -9.74 1.60
CA LYS A 60 -8.39 -9.06 2.72
C LYS A 60 -7.87 -7.64 2.93
N LEU A 61 -6.55 -7.46 2.97
CA LEU A 61 -5.93 -6.14 3.13
C LEU A 61 -6.39 -5.15 2.04
N TRP A 62 -6.42 -5.58 0.78
CA TRP A 62 -6.89 -4.75 -0.34
C TRP A 62 -8.34 -4.31 -0.14
N LYS A 63 -9.22 -5.24 0.26
CA LYS A 63 -10.63 -4.94 0.55
C LYS A 63 -10.77 -3.96 1.72
N ASP A 64 -10.07 -4.19 2.82
CA ASP A 64 -10.13 -3.35 4.01
C ASP A 64 -9.66 -1.90 3.68
N LEU A 65 -8.65 -1.73 2.82
CA LEU A 65 -8.19 -0.41 2.36
C LEU A 65 -9.18 0.29 1.43
N LEU A 66 -9.80 -0.46 0.51
CA LEU A 66 -10.83 0.07 -0.39
C LEU A 66 -12.08 0.51 0.38
N GLU A 67 -12.51 -0.30 1.35
CA GLU A 67 -13.62 0.04 2.25
C GLU A 67 -13.27 1.27 3.11
N PHE A 68 -12.04 1.36 3.62
CA PHE A 68 -11.58 2.55 4.30
C PHE A 68 -11.69 3.78 3.38
N LYS A 69 -11.21 3.69 2.13
CA LYS A 69 -11.28 4.79 1.16
C LYS A 69 -12.73 5.21 0.90
N SER A 70 -13.67 4.28 0.74
CA SER A 70 -15.08 4.60 0.46
C SER A 70 -15.81 5.19 1.67
N ASN A 71 -15.40 4.85 2.89
CA ASN A 71 -16.07 5.27 4.12
C ASN A 71 -15.51 6.55 4.74
N ASN A 72 -14.44 7.12 4.18
CA ASN A 72 -13.79 8.31 4.72
C ASN A 72 -13.85 9.48 3.73
N ALA A 73 -13.51 10.67 4.22
CA ALA A 73 -13.50 11.89 3.41
C ALA A 73 -12.56 11.76 2.20
N ILE A 74 -12.94 12.38 1.09
CA ILE A 74 -12.14 12.41 -0.14
C ILE A 74 -10.79 13.06 0.16
N GLY A 75 -9.72 12.43 -0.31
CA GLY A 75 -8.35 12.89 -0.11
C GLY A 75 -7.36 12.18 -1.02
N ASP A 76 -6.14 12.70 -1.04
CA ASP A 76 -5.01 12.12 -1.75
C ASP A 76 -4.39 10.96 -0.98
N TRP A 77 -3.69 10.08 -1.70
CA TRP A 77 -3.18 8.83 -1.15
C TRP A 77 -1.70 8.64 -1.46
N VAL A 78 -0.95 8.25 -0.43
CA VAL A 78 0.44 7.79 -0.51
C VAL A 78 0.49 6.45 0.22
N LEU A 79 0.63 5.37 -0.55
CA LEU A 79 0.79 4.01 -0.03
C LEU A 79 2.23 3.57 -0.25
N GLY A 80 2.87 2.90 0.71
CA GLY A 80 4.25 2.49 0.50
C GLY A 80 4.77 1.40 1.42
N VAL A 81 6.04 1.06 1.23
CA VAL A 81 6.84 0.06 1.97
C VAL A 81 6.76 -1.32 1.35
N ASP A 82 6.11 -2.33 1.92
CA ASP A 82 6.22 -3.73 1.45
C ASP A 82 4.84 -4.30 1.11
N PHE A 83 4.57 -4.41 -0.19
CA PHE A 83 3.30 -4.96 -0.70
C PHE A 83 3.33 -6.48 -0.83
N ASN A 84 4.53 -7.08 -0.78
CA ASN A 84 4.76 -8.50 -1.02
C ASN A 84 4.09 -9.02 -2.31
N ALA A 85 3.85 -8.14 -3.28
CA ALA A 85 3.10 -8.41 -4.50
C ALA A 85 3.84 -7.80 -5.70
N ILE A 86 3.66 -8.42 -6.86
CA ILE A 86 4.19 -7.94 -8.14
C ILE A 86 3.02 -7.60 -9.05
N SER A 87 3.14 -6.51 -9.80
CA SER A 87 2.12 -6.10 -10.80
C SER A 87 2.52 -6.48 -12.22
N LYS A 88 3.82 -6.62 -12.49
CA LYS A 88 4.36 -6.88 -13.84
C LYS A 88 5.29 -8.08 -13.87
N ASN A 89 5.33 -8.78 -15.00
CA ASN A 89 6.19 -9.96 -15.19
C ASN A 89 7.68 -9.66 -14.94
N GLY A 90 8.14 -8.47 -15.34
CA GLY A 90 9.54 -8.06 -15.19
C GLY A 90 9.98 -7.75 -13.75
N GLU A 91 9.07 -7.81 -12.79
CA GLU A 91 9.34 -7.57 -11.36
C GLU A 91 9.75 -8.82 -10.60
N ARG A 92 9.82 -9.99 -11.26
CA ARG A 92 10.34 -11.22 -10.70
C ARG A 92 11.34 -11.90 -11.66
N ARG A 93 12.39 -12.47 -11.10
CA ARG A 93 13.36 -13.32 -11.80
C ARG A 93 13.63 -14.57 -10.95
N GLY A 94 13.86 -15.72 -11.59
CA GLY A 94 14.37 -16.92 -10.91
C GLY A 94 13.35 -17.97 -10.50
N CYS A 95 12.07 -17.75 -10.78
CA CYS A 95 11.02 -18.74 -10.56
C CYS A 95 10.29 -19.03 -11.87
N SER A 96 10.27 -20.29 -12.30
CA SER A 96 9.44 -20.79 -13.42
C SER A 96 7.94 -20.79 -13.07
N GLY A 97 7.62 -20.63 -11.78
CA GLY A 97 6.27 -20.53 -11.27
C GLY A 97 5.69 -19.15 -11.52
N SER A 98 4.55 -19.12 -12.20
CA SER A 98 3.60 -18.03 -12.12
C SER A 98 3.36 -17.67 -10.65
N GLY A 99 4.09 -16.70 -10.09
CA GLY A 99 3.52 -15.91 -8.99
C GLY A 99 2.14 -15.52 -9.47
N SER A 100 1.10 -16.12 -8.85
CA SER A 100 -0.11 -16.51 -9.55
C SER A 100 -0.60 -15.39 -10.45
N LEU A 101 -0.92 -15.66 -11.71
CA LEU A 101 -1.55 -14.65 -12.58
C LEU A 101 -2.72 -13.97 -11.85
N SER A 102 -3.44 -14.72 -11.00
CA SER A 102 -4.48 -14.17 -10.12
C SER A 102 -3.97 -13.11 -9.15
N GLU A 103 -2.85 -13.34 -8.47
CA GLU A 103 -2.29 -12.39 -7.49
C GLU A 103 -1.87 -11.07 -8.14
N ARG A 104 -1.26 -11.15 -9.33
CA ARG A 104 -0.83 -9.95 -10.08
C ARG A 104 -2.03 -9.14 -10.54
N SER A 105 -3.04 -9.83 -11.04
CA SER A 105 -4.30 -9.22 -11.46
C SER A 105 -5.02 -8.58 -10.29
N GLU A 106 -5.12 -9.27 -9.14
CA GLU A 106 -5.72 -8.72 -7.91
C GLU A 106 -5.00 -7.48 -7.42
N PHE A 107 -3.66 -7.49 -7.41
CA PHE A 107 -2.90 -6.32 -7.00
C PHE A 107 -3.05 -5.16 -7.98
N SER A 108 -3.11 -5.45 -9.29
CA SER A 108 -3.33 -4.42 -10.32
C SER A 108 -4.72 -3.79 -10.23
N LEU A 109 -5.75 -4.61 -10.03
CA LEU A 109 -7.13 -4.14 -9.80
C LEU A 109 -7.24 -3.31 -8.51
N PHE A 110 -6.52 -3.68 -7.46
CA PHE A 110 -6.45 -2.89 -6.24
C PHE A 110 -5.84 -1.50 -6.51
N MET A 111 -4.74 -1.41 -7.26
CA MET A 111 -4.13 -0.11 -7.60
C MET A 111 -5.06 0.77 -8.42
N GLU A 112 -5.76 0.17 -9.40
CA GLU A 112 -6.76 0.85 -10.22
C GLU A 112 -7.92 1.38 -9.38
N ALA A 113 -8.49 0.54 -8.50
CA ALA A 113 -9.60 0.94 -7.63
C ALA A 113 -9.19 1.99 -6.56
N MET A 114 -7.93 1.95 -6.12
CA MET A 114 -7.36 3.00 -5.26
C MET A 114 -7.02 4.28 -6.03
N GLU A 115 -7.05 4.26 -7.37
CA GLU A 115 -6.67 5.39 -8.24
C GLU A 115 -5.25 5.88 -7.94
N VAL A 116 -4.32 4.92 -7.75
CA VAL A 116 -2.92 5.19 -7.45
C VAL A 116 -2.00 4.61 -8.52
N ILE A 117 -0.89 5.30 -8.77
CA ILE A 117 0.12 4.87 -9.73
C ILE A 117 1.42 4.51 -9.02
N ASP A 118 2.12 3.48 -9.51
CA ASP A 118 3.44 3.07 -9.03
C ASP A 118 4.49 4.09 -9.47
N ILE A 119 5.06 4.82 -8.52
CA ILE A 119 6.11 5.79 -8.77
C ILE A 119 7.45 5.05 -8.87
N PRO A 120 8.15 5.16 -10.02
CA PRO A 120 9.48 4.58 -10.16
C PRO A 120 10.41 5.20 -9.13
N VAL A 121 10.87 4.40 -8.17
CA VAL A 121 11.93 4.82 -7.25
C VAL A 121 13.26 4.62 -7.96
N LEU A 122 14.08 5.67 -7.99
CA LEU A 122 15.46 5.56 -8.48
C LEU A 122 16.23 4.57 -7.60
N GLY A 123 16.83 3.55 -8.22
CA GLY A 123 17.63 2.57 -7.48
C GLY A 123 17.54 1.15 -8.04
N LYS A 124 17.60 0.17 -7.13
CA LYS A 124 17.64 -1.25 -7.49
C LYS A 124 16.27 -1.70 -8.03
N LYS A 125 16.30 -2.46 -9.13
CA LYS A 125 15.11 -3.03 -9.77
C LYS A 125 14.35 -4.04 -8.87
N PHE A 126 15.08 -4.76 -8.02
CA PHE A 126 14.53 -5.76 -7.10
C PHE A 126 14.85 -5.35 -5.66
N THR A 127 13.93 -5.64 -4.75
CA THR A 127 13.99 -5.20 -3.35
C THR A 127 14.00 -6.37 -2.38
N TRP A 128 13.61 -7.56 -2.85
CA TRP A 128 13.68 -8.81 -2.13
C TRP A 128 14.47 -9.87 -2.92
N PHE A 129 15.25 -10.65 -2.19
CA PHE A 129 16.05 -11.77 -2.71
C PHE A 129 15.81 -12.99 -1.83
N ASN A 130 15.69 -14.16 -2.45
CA ASN A 130 15.69 -15.42 -1.72
C ASN A 130 17.06 -15.70 -1.12
N SER A 131 17.13 -16.59 -0.13
CA SER A 131 18.35 -16.90 0.62
C SER A 131 19.52 -17.40 -0.24
N ASP A 132 19.21 -18.10 -1.34
CA ASP A 132 20.17 -18.63 -2.31
C ASP A 132 20.45 -17.66 -3.48
N GLY A 133 19.77 -16.51 -3.53
CA GLY A 133 19.86 -15.53 -4.60
C GLY A 133 19.29 -15.99 -5.95
N SER A 134 18.70 -17.19 -6.02
CA SER A 134 18.17 -17.74 -7.27
C SER A 134 16.93 -16.96 -7.73
N THR A 135 16.11 -16.52 -6.79
CA THR A 135 14.87 -15.76 -7.02
C THR A 135 14.96 -14.36 -6.42
N MET A 136 14.46 -13.37 -7.16
CA MET A 136 14.36 -11.98 -6.71
C MET A 136 13.05 -11.36 -7.18
N SER A 137 12.49 -10.48 -6.35
CA SER A 137 11.23 -9.78 -6.61
C SER A 137 11.30 -8.30 -6.21
N ARG A 138 10.50 -7.46 -6.87
CA ARG A 138 10.23 -6.09 -6.43
C ARG A 138 8.95 -6.08 -5.60
N PHE A 139 9.09 -6.04 -4.28
CA PHE A 139 7.97 -5.95 -3.35
C PHE A 139 7.80 -4.55 -2.79
N ASP A 140 8.89 -3.80 -2.69
CA ASP A 140 8.88 -2.46 -2.14
C ASP A 140 8.62 -1.41 -3.22
N ARG A 141 7.63 -0.55 -2.97
CA ARG A 141 7.23 0.53 -3.88
C ARG A 141 6.47 1.63 -3.14
N PHE A 142 6.25 2.75 -3.84
CA PHE A 142 5.35 3.81 -3.43
C PHE A 142 4.26 3.98 -4.50
N LEU A 143 3.01 3.99 -4.06
CA LEU A 143 1.84 4.23 -4.91
C LEU A 143 1.19 5.55 -4.51
N LEU A 144 1.03 6.45 -5.47
CA LEU A 144 0.55 7.82 -5.23
C LEU A 144 -0.71 8.10 -6.06
N SER A 145 -1.67 8.86 -5.51
CA SER A 145 -2.78 9.41 -6.30
C SER A 145 -2.27 10.49 -7.26
N GLU A 146 -2.86 10.58 -8.45
CA GLU A 146 -2.50 11.61 -9.44
C GLU A 146 -2.63 13.04 -8.88
N GLY A 147 -3.66 13.28 -8.06
CA GLY A 147 -3.90 14.55 -7.40
C GLY A 147 -2.76 15.02 -6.48
N PHE A 148 -1.91 14.11 -6.00
CA PHE A 148 -0.73 14.45 -5.21
C PHE A 148 0.50 14.74 -6.09
N ILE A 149 0.62 14.08 -7.24
CA ILE A 149 1.80 14.18 -8.11
C ILE A 149 1.85 15.55 -8.83
N HIS A 150 0.69 16.11 -9.13
CA HIS A 150 0.56 17.36 -9.89
C HIS A 150 0.35 18.62 -9.04
N LYS A 151 0.50 18.53 -7.70
CA LYS A 151 0.48 19.70 -6.83
C LYS A 151 1.84 20.42 -6.90
N GLU A 152 1.90 21.45 -7.73
CA GLU A 152 2.98 22.45 -7.75
C GLU A 152 2.97 23.35 -6.51
#